data_AF-F3CCU7-F1
#
_entry.id   AF-F3CCU7-F1
#
_cell.length_a   1.000
_cell.length_b   1.000
_cell.length_c   1.000
_cell.angle_alpha   90.00
_cell.angle_beta   90.00
_cell.angle_gamma   90.00
#
_symmetry.space_group_name_H-M   'P 1'
#
loop_
_entity.id
_entity.type
_entity.pdbx_description
1 polymer ?
#
loop_
_entity_poly.entity_id
_entity_poly.type
_entity_poly.pdbx_seq_one_letter_code
_entity_poly.pdbx_strand_id
1 'polypeptide(L)'
;ADGAERLMNGQRFDALIFPRQWARGMFLELPETDRISVILAQLSAFPACGSLWLEVVDTNDGKELSNFCKKFEAPLRKALMQAGKLVDDPRKPRLLLTFKSGREVFLGLADADNSAMWPMGIPRLKFPREAPSRSTLKLEEAWHHFIPRDQWDERLSGDMTGVDLGAAPGGWTYQLVRRGMLVTAIDNGPMAESLMDTGLVQHLMADGFTYKPRHPVDWMVCDIVEKPARNAALLETWLGEGLCREAVVNLKLPMKQRYAEVRRLLDRIEEGFQARGVRVSIGCKQLYHDREEVTCHLRRLDVAKAARK
;
A
#
# COMPACT_ATOMS: atom_id res chain seq x y z
N ALA A 1 -26.35 -5.75 -17.20
CA ALA A 1 -25.05 -5.53 -16.56
C ALA A 1 -24.88 -4.03 -16.33
N ASP A 2 -24.80 -3.65 -15.06
CA ASP A 2 -24.64 -2.27 -14.60
C ASP A 2 -23.28 -1.70 -15.06
N GLY A 3 -23.18 -0.40 -15.29
CA GLY A 3 -21.94 0.28 -15.69
C GLY A 3 -20.79 0.02 -14.71
N ALA A 4 -21.09 -0.12 -13.42
CA ALA A 4 -20.12 -0.43 -12.37
C ALA A 4 -19.48 -1.81 -12.52
N GLU A 5 -20.27 -2.84 -12.85
CA GLU A 5 -19.77 -4.21 -13.05
C GLU A 5 -18.84 -4.29 -14.25
N ARG A 6 -19.19 -3.64 -15.36
CA ARG A 6 -18.31 -3.56 -16.54
C ARG A 6 -17.00 -2.85 -16.23
N LEU A 7 -17.03 -1.77 -15.45
CA LEU A 7 -15.83 -1.05 -15.03
C LEU A 7 -14.94 -1.95 -14.16
N MET A 8 -15.52 -2.62 -13.16
CA MET A 8 -14.76 -3.48 -12.25
C MET A 8 -14.13 -4.68 -12.98
N ASN A 9 -14.82 -5.25 -13.96
CA ASN A 9 -14.28 -6.34 -14.79
C ASN A 9 -13.23 -5.86 -15.79
N GLY A 10 -13.32 -4.60 -16.25
CA GLY A 10 -12.42 -4.03 -17.25
C GLY A 10 -11.15 -3.39 -16.68
N GLN A 11 -11.08 -3.20 -15.36
CA GLN A 11 -9.98 -2.50 -14.69
C GLN A 11 -9.39 -3.36 -13.58
N ARG A 12 -8.06 -3.43 -13.50
CA ARG A 12 -7.39 -4.03 -12.35
C ARG A 12 -7.32 -3.03 -11.21
N PHE A 13 -7.71 -3.46 -10.01
CA PHE A 13 -7.69 -2.68 -8.79
C PHE A 13 -6.28 -2.27 -8.38
N ASP A 14 -5.29 -3.15 -8.58
CA ASP A 14 -3.88 -2.90 -8.26
C ASP A 14 -3.25 -1.76 -9.09
N ALA A 15 -3.83 -1.42 -10.24
CA ALA A 15 -3.41 -0.30 -11.09
C ALA A 15 -4.01 1.06 -10.65
N LEU A 16 -4.97 1.06 -9.70
CA LEU A 16 -5.62 2.29 -9.24
C LEU A 16 -4.81 2.98 -8.15
N ILE A 17 -4.37 4.22 -8.40
CA ILE A 17 -3.45 4.94 -7.51
C ILE A 17 -4.15 5.44 -6.22
N PHE A 18 -5.30 6.11 -6.37
CA PHE A 18 -5.95 6.85 -5.27
C PHE A 18 -7.02 6.06 -4.48
N PRO A 19 -7.85 5.19 -5.10
CA PRO A 19 -8.83 4.40 -4.37
C PRO A 19 -8.17 3.37 -3.43
N ARG A 20 -8.45 3.41 -2.13
CA ARG A 20 -7.99 2.38 -1.16
C ARG A 20 -8.82 1.10 -1.22
N GLN A 21 -10.08 1.21 -1.63
CA GLN A 21 -11.01 0.11 -1.85
C GLN A 21 -12.08 0.53 -2.87
N TRP A 22 -12.75 -0.44 -3.47
CA TRP A 22 -13.93 -0.23 -4.31
C TRP A 22 -14.95 -1.36 -4.16
N ALA A 23 -16.19 -1.10 -4.57
CA ALA A 23 -17.25 -2.09 -4.66
C ALA A 23 -18.39 -1.55 -5.54
N ARG A 24 -19.16 -2.46 -6.14
CA ARG A 24 -20.44 -2.14 -6.80
C ARG A 24 -21.58 -2.42 -5.85
N GLY A 25 -22.60 -1.58 -5.83
CA GLY A 25 -23.65 -1.71 -4.82
C GLY A 25 -24.60 -0.52 -4.78
N MET A 26 -25.30 -0.40 -3.66
CA MET A 26 -26.29 0.66 -3.44
C MET A 26 -26.30 1.10 -1.98
N PHE A 27 -26.77 2.33 -1.75
CA PHE A 27 -27.10 2.79 -0.41
C PHE A 27 -28.47 2.23 0.01
N LEU A 28 -28.56 1.83 1.27
CA LEU A 28 -29.76 1.35 1.91
C LEU A 28 -30.00 2.15 3.18
N GLU A 29 -31.23 2.64 3.33
CA GLU A 29 -31.70 3.21 4.59
C GLU A 29 -32.09 2.09 5.56
N LEU A 30 -31.65 2.23 6.81
CA LEU A 30 -31.86 1.27 7.86
C LEU A 30 -32.78 1.84 8.94
N PRO A 31 -33.79 1.06 9.38
CA PRO A 31 -34.62 1.43 10.51
C PRO A 31 -33.82 1.49 11.83
N GLU A 32 -34.41 2.12 12.84
CA GLU A 32 -33.82 2.18 14.19
C GLU A 32 -33.74 0.80 14.85
N THR A 33 -34.71 -0.07 14.55
CA THR A 33 -34.83 -1.45 15.02
C THR A 33 -34.86 -2.41 13.83
N ASP A 34 -34.44 -3.66 14.03
CA ASP A 34 -34.51 -4.71 12.99
C ASP A 34 -33.72 -4.46 11.68
N ARG A 35 -32.54 -3.85 11.80
CA ARG A 35 -31.62 -3.60 10.65
C ARG A 35 -31.28 -4.86 9.85
N ILE A 36 -31.16 -6.01 10.51
CA ILE A 36 -30.72 -7.26 9.89
C ILE A 36 -31.75 -7.76 8.87
N SER A 37 -33.05 -7.70 9.20
CA SER A 37 -34.11 -8.17 8.30
C SER A 37 -34.15 -7.34 7.01
N VAL A 38 -33.98 -6.02 7.11
CA VAL A 38 -33.91 -5.14 5.93
C VAL A 38 -32.67 -5.43 5.07
N ILE A 39 -31.51 -5.63 5.70
CA ILE A 39 -30.28 -6.03 4.98
C ILE A 39 -30.48 -7.38 4.28
N LEU A 40 -31.04 -8.38 4.95
CA LEU A 40 -31.27 -9.71 4.37
C LEU A 40 -32.27 -9.67 3.20
N ALA A 41 -33.35 -8.90 3.34
CA ALA A 41 -34.32 -8.70 2.28
C ALA A 41 -33.65 -8.12 1.03
N GLN A 42 -32.80 -7.11 1.19
CA GLN A 42 -32.06 -6.51 0.08
C GLN A 42 -31.03 -7.48 -0.53
N LEU A 43 -30.34 -8.27 0.30
CA LEU A 43 -29.35 -9.24 -0.13
C LEU A 43 -29.95 -10.48 -0.81
N SER A 44 -31.28 -10.65 -0.82
CA SER A 44 -31.94 -11.74 -1.56
C SER A 44 -31.52 -11.76 -3.04
N ALA A 45 -31.36 -10.59 -3.66
CA ALA A 45 -30.89 -10.41 -5.04
C ALA A 45 -29.37 -10.55 -5.22
N PHE A 46 -28.58 -10.63 -4.14
CA PHE A 46 -27.13 -10.72 -4.18
C PHE A 46 -26.68 -12.19 -4.21
N PRO A 47 -25.52 -12.50 -4.84
CA PRO A 47 -24.89 -13.81 -4.73
C PRO A 47 -24.49 -14.11 -3.27
N ALA A 48 -24.27 -15.39 -2.96
CA ALA A 48 -23.60 -15.76 -1.72
C ALA A 48 -22.16 -15.22 -1.72
N CYS A 49 -21.72 -14.68 -0.59
CA CYS A 49 -20.44 -14.03 -0.41
C CYS A 49 -19.47 -14.90 0.40
N GLY A 50 -18.17 -14.75 0.15
CA GLY A 50 -17.10 -15.50 0.84
C GLY A 50 -16.63 -14.82 2.13
N SER A 51 -16.78 -13.50 2.22
CA SER A 51 -16.40 -12.73 3.40
C SER A 51 -17.36 -11.57 3.64
N LEU A 52 -17.44 -11.13 4.90
CA LEU A 52 -18.21 -9.97 5.34
C LEU A 52 -17.26 -8.94 5.96
N TRP A 53 -17.22 -7.74 5.39
CA TRP A 53 -16.44 -6.60 5.90
C TRP A 53 -17.40 -5.49 6.31
N LEU A 54 -17.39 -5.13 7.59
CA LEU A 54 -18.06 -3.93 8.08
C LEU A 54 -17.05 -2.80 8.10
N GLU A 55 -17.38 -1.74 7.40
CA GLU A 55 -16.51 -0.62 7.12
C GLU A 55 -17.18 0.70 7.48
N VAL A 56 -16.36 1.73 7.60
CA VAL A 56 -16.78 3.11 7.78
C VAL A 56 -15.99 3.98 6.81
N VAL A 57 -16.46 5.19 6.55
CA VAL A 57 -15.63 6.17 5.84
C VAL A 57 -14.48 6.59 6.75
N ASP A 58 -13.25 6.72 6.23
CA ASP A 58 -12.06 7.12 7.01
C ASP A 58 -12.09 8.62 7.35
N THR A 59 -13.04 9.01 8.19
CA THR A 59 -13.23 10.36 8.75
C THR A 59 -13.34 10.26 10.27
N ASN A 60 -13.38 11.41 10.95
CA ASN A 60 -13.63 11.41 12.40
C ASN A 60 -15.02 10.85 12.72
N ASP A 61 -16.06 11.29 12.01
CA ASP A 61 -17.43 10.80 12.16
C ASP A 61 -17.52 9.28 11.89
N GLY A 62 -16.83 8.78 10.88
CA GLY A 62 -16.78 7.34 10.60
C GLY A 62 -16.10 6.54 11.72
N LYS A 63 -15.06 7.10 12.36
CA LYS A 63 -14.40 6.44 13.51
C LYS A 63 -15.35 6.29 14.70
N GLU A 64 -16.25 7.24 14.93
CA GLU A 64 -17.27 7.13 15.98
C GLU A 64 -18.22 5.94 15.75
N LEU A 65 -18.49 5.59 14.49
CA LEU A 65 -19.31 4.43 14.10
C LEU A 65 -18.59 3.08 14.22
N SER A 66 -17.27 3.06 14.46
CA SER A 66 -16.50 1.81 14.52
C SER A 66 -16.96 0.89 15.67
N ASN A 67 -17.39 1.47 16.80
CA ASN A 67 -17.91 0.69 17.93
C ASN A 67 -19.27 0.06 17.62
N PHE A 68 -20.12 0.76 16.85
CA PHE A 68 -21.35 0.19 16.34
C PHE A 68 -21.07 -1.00 15.41
N CYS A 69 -20.17 -0.82 14.43
CA CYS A 69 -19.82 -1.88 13.49
C CYS A 69 -19.29 -3.14 14.20
N LYS A 70 -18.40 -2.98 15.19
CA LYS A 70 -17.87 -4.10 15.99
C LYS A 70 -18.97 -4.87 16.73
N LYS A 71 -19.95 -4.18 17.32
CA LYS A 71 -21.07 -4.82 18.02
C LYS A 71 -22.07 -5.46 17.06
N PHE A 72 -22.22 -4.88 15.87
CA PHE A 72 -23.17 -5.33 14.86
C PHE A 72 -22.68 -6.54 14.04
N GLU A 73 -21.36 -6.74 13.93
CA GLU A 73 -20.78 -7.79 13.09
C GLU A 73 -21.24 -9.20 13.47
N ALA A 74 -21.15 -9.58 14.74
CA ALA A 74 -21.48 -10.93 15.20
C ALA A 74 -22.95 -11.34 14.91
N PRO A 75 -23.98 -10.55 15.30
CA PRO A 75 -25.37 -10.91 14.99
C PRO A 75 -25.65 -10.89 13.49
N LEU A 76 -25.10 -9.95 12.72
CA LEU A 76 -25.26 -9.91 11.27
C LEU A 76 -24.64 -11.13 10.59
N ARG A 77 -23.41 -11.49 10.95
CA ARG A 77 -22.71 -12.66 10.40
C ARG A 77 -23.53 -13.93 10.61
N LYS A 78 -24.04 -14.15 11.82
CA LYS A 78 -24.90 -15.31 12.13
C LYS A 78 -26.13 -15.35 11.22
N ALA A 79 -26.82 -14.22 11.06
CA ALA A 79 -28.02 -14.13 10.23
C ALA A 79 -27.71 -14.38 8.74
N LEU A 80 -26.61 -13.84 8.22
CA LEU A 80 -26.16 -14.06 6.84
C LEU A 80 -25.80 -15.52 6.56
N MET A 81 -25.14 -16.19 7.50
CA MET A 81 -24.83 -17.63 7.39
C MET A 81 -26.09 -18.48 7.38
N GLN A 82 -27.04 -18.20 8.29
CA GLN A 82 -28.33 -18.90 8.33
C GLN A 82 -29.14 -18.72 7.05
N ALA A 83 -29.07 -17.54 6.43
CA ALA A 83 -29.72 -17.26 5.15
C ALA A 83 -28.93 -17.76 3.92
N GLY A 84 -27.78 -18.43 4.11
CA GLY A 84 -26.92 -18.90 3.01
C GLY A 84 -26.26 -17.79 2.18
N LYS A 85 -26.25 -16.54 2.70
CA LYS A 85 -25.67 -15.36 2.05
C LYS A 85 -24.19 -15.15 2.37
N LEU A 86 -23.69 -15.80 3.41
CA LEU A 86 -22.26 -15.84 3.74
C LEU A 86 -21.83 -17.30 3.90
N VAL A 87 -20.80 -17.69 3.16
CA VAL A 87 -20.24 -19.05 3.15
C VAL A 87 -18.72 -19.02 3.27
N ASP A 88 -18.13 -20.13 3.70
CA ASP A 88 -16.68 -20.28 3.79
C ASP A 88 -16.09 -20.69 2.43
N ASP A 89 -15.98 -19.72 1.51
CA ASP A 89 -15.30 -19.89 0.21
C ASP A 89 -14.57 -18.59 -0.16
N PRO A 90 -13.23 -18.54 -0.09
CA PRO A 90 -12.45 -17.33 -0.35
C PRO A 90 -12.50 -16.86 -1.82
N ARG A 91 -13.00 -17.68 -2.75
CA ARG A 91 -13.14 -17.33 -4.17
C ARG A 91 -14.42 -16.54 -4.44
N LYS A 92 -15.38 -16.56 -3.52
CA LYS A 92 -16.64 -15.82 -3.64
C LYS A 92 -16.43 -14.34 -3.36
N PRO A 93 -17.29 -13.46 -3.90
CA PRO A 93 -17.16 -12.03 -3.70
C PRO A 93 -17.26 -11.66 -2.21
N ARG A 94 -16.67 -10.52 -1.88
CA ARG A 94 -16.70 -9.91 -0.57
C ARG A 94 -17.94 -9.04 -0.45
N LEU A 95 -18.69 -9.22 0.63
CA LEU A 95 -19.78 -8.33 1.03
C LEU A 95 -19.21 -7.21 1.89
N LEU A 96 -19.29 -5.98 1.39
CA LEU A 96 -18.87 -4.77 2.09
C LEU A 96 -20.12 -4.02 2.58
N LEU A 97 -20.19 -3.79 3.88
CA LEU A 97 -21.18 -2.91 4.50
C LEU A 97 -20.47 -1.65 5.01
N THR A 98 -20.48 -0.58 4.22
CA THR A 98 -19.82 0.68 4.58
C THR A 98 -20.85 1.64 5.18
N PHE A 99 -20.81 1.83 6.50
CA PHE A 99 -21.76 2.68 7.21
C PHE A 99 -21.36 4.15 7.12
N LYS A 100 -22.30 5.00 6.69
CA LYS A 100 -22.21 6.46 6.84
C LYS A 100 -22.84 6.94 8.13
N SER A 101 -23.83 6.20 8.63
CA SER A 101 -24.49 6.43 9.92
C SER A 101 -25.12 5.13 10.44
N GLY A 102 -25.73 5.16 11.62
CA GLY A 102 -26.54 4.03 12.13
C GLY A 102 -27.84 3.78 11.35
N ARG A 103 -28.15 4.60 10.33
CA ARG A 103 -29.36 4.54 9.49
C ARG A 103 -29.06 4.52 7.98
N GLU A 104 -27.81 4.64 7.55
CA GLU A 104 -27.46 4.62 6.13
C GLU A 104 -26.20 3.76 5.93
N VAL A 105 -26.32 2.72 5.11
CA VAL A 105 -25.25 1.78 4.80
C VAL A 105 -25.12 1.60 3.29
N PHE A 106 -23.89 1.54 2.79
CA PHE A 106 -23.62 1.06 1.45
C PHE A 106 -23.50 -0.47 1.48
N LEU A 107 -24.34 -1.17 0.72
CA LEU A 107 -24.27 -2.61 0.48
C LEU A 107 -23.49 -2.86 -0.81
N GLY A 108 -22.21 -3.20 -0.67
CA GLY A 108 -21.27 -3.39 -1.76
C GLY A 108 -20.85 -4.84 -1.98
N LEU A 109 -20.56 -5.17 -3.23
CA LEU A 109 -19.86 -6.39 -3.65
C LEU A 109 -18.52 -6.01 -4.27
N ALA A 110 -17.48 -6.72 -3.86
CA ALA A 110 -16.15 -6.63 -4.45
C ALA A 110 -15.61 -8.02 -4.75
N ASP A 111 -14.99 -8.21 -5.92
CA ASP A 111 -14.39 -9.50 -6.27
C ASP A 111 -13.17 -9.77 -5.38
N ALA A 112 -12.98 -11.02 -4.96
CA ALA A 112 -11.99 -11.38 -3.95
C ALA A 112 -10.54 -11.15 -4.42
N ASP A 113 -10.28 -11.30 -5.71
CA ASP A 113 -8.99 -11.17 -6.38
C ASP A 113 -8.77 -9.81 -7.05
N ASN A 114 -9.82 -8.99 -7.17
CA ASN A 114 -9.77 -7.66 -7.77
C ASN A 114 -10.31 -6.59 -6.81
N SER A 115 -9.85 -6.58 -5.56
CA SER A 115 -10.20 -5.56 -4.55
C SER A 115 -9.13 -5.44 -3.46
N ALA A 116 -9.32 -4.54 -2.49
CA ALA A 116 -8.30 -4.28 -1.46
C ALA A 116 -7.95 -5.51 -0.60
N MET A 117 -6.72 -5.57 -0.07
CA MET A 117 -6.28 -6.73 0.74
C MET A 117 -6.85 -6.74 2.17
N TRP A 118 -7.27 -5.58 2.67
CA TRP A 118 -7.78 -5.39 4.03
C TRP A 118 -9.09 -4.63 4.01
N PRO A 119 -9.94 -4.78 5.04
CA PRO A 119 -11.09 -3.91 5.26
C PRO A 119 -10.69 -2.43 5.19
N MET A 120 -11.52 -1.61 4.55
CA MET A 120 -11.30 -0.19 4.25
C MET A 120 -10.07 0.08 3.35
N GLY A 121 -9.37 -0.96 2.90
CA GLY A 121 -8.09 -0.83 2.22
C GLY A 121 -6.95 -0.35 3.12
N ILE A 122 -7.04 -0.57 4.44
CA ILE A 122 -6.07 -0.06 5.41
C ILE A 122 -5.44 -1.22 6.19
N PRO A 123 -4.12 -1.42 6.09
CA PRO A 123 -3.45 -2.44 6.90
C PRO A 123 -3.39 -2.00 8.36
N ARG A 124 -3.55 -2.97 9.28
CA ARG A 124 -3.44 -2.73 10.72
C ARG A 124 -1.98 -2.79 11.14
N LEU A 125 -1.27 -1.68 10.95
CA LEU A 125 0.12 -1.52 11.38
C LEU A 125 0.20 -0.80 12.73
N LYS A 126 1.11 -1.27 13.59
CA LYS A 126 1.36 -0.64 14.90
C LYS A 126 2.70 0.07 14.85
N PHE A 127 2.71 1.35 15.19
CA PHE A 127 3.94 2.12 15.32
C PHE A 127 4.88 1.46 16.36
N PRO A 128 6.08 0.99 15.96
CA PRO A 128 7.07 0.45 16.88
C PRO A 128 7.60 1.54 17.81
N ARG A 129 7.81 1.24 19.08
CA ARG A 129 8.28 2.25 20.05
C ARG A 129 9.75 2.62 19.81
N GLU A 130 10.50 1.69 19.25
CA GLU A 130 11.93 1.78 18.99
C GLU A 130 12.23 2.53 17.68
N ALA A 131 11.22 2.72 16.82
CA ALA A 131 11.39 3.41 15.55
C ALA A 131 11.54 4.93 15.77
N PRO A 132 12.54 5.58 15.16
CA PRO A 132 12.83 6.99 15.40
C PRO A 132 11.82 7.96 14.77
N SER A 133 10.99 7.47 13.84
CA SER A 133 9.98 8.29 13.16
C SER A 133 8.76 7.46 12.73
N ARG A 134 7.58 8.09 12.76
CA ARG A 134 6.33 7.51 12.26
C ARG A 134 6.34 7.24 10.74
N SER A 135 7.23 7.88 9.98
CA SER A 135 7.39 7.62 8.54
C SER A 135 7.75 6.16 8.25
N THR A 136 8.27 5.43 9.25
CA THR A 136 8.52 3.98 9.20
C THR A 136 7.32 3.16 8.70
N LEU A 137 6.10 3.61 9.03
CA LEU A 137 4.87 2.90 8.66
C LEU A 137 4.55 3.01 7.17
N LYS A 138 5.06 4.04 6.47
CA LYS A 138 4.90 4.15 5.02
C LYS A 138 5.63 3.02 4.29
N LEU A 139 6.88 2.75 4.66
CA LEU A 139 7.68 1.70 4.04
C LEU A 139 7.15 0.30 4.38
N GLU A 140 6.75 0.07 5.64
CA GLU A 140 6.11 -1.19 6.04
C GLU A 140 4.81 -1.43 5.26
N GLU A 141 3.97 -0.41 5.14
CA GLU A 141 2.75 -0.48 4.32
C GLU A 141 3.07 -0.73 2.84
N ALA A 142 4.07 -0.06 2.29
CA ALA A 142 4.49 -0.24 0.90
C ALA A 142 4.87 -1.69 0.63
N TRP A 143 5.65 -2.32 1.50
CA TRP A 143 5.98 -3.74 1.36
C TRP A 143 4.76 -4.65 1.46
N HIS A 144 3.85 -4.38 2.39
CA HIS A 144 2.59 -5.12 2.48
C HIS A 144 1.72 -4.98 1.23
N HIS A 145 1.75 -3.83 0.57
CA HIS A 145 0.95 -3.56 -0.61
C HIS A 145 1.57 -4.10 -1.90
N PHE A 146 2.88 -3.91 -2.11
CA PHE A 146 3.55 -4.19 -3.38
C PHE A 146 4.26 -5.55 -3.45
N ILE A 147 4.50 -6.20 -2.30
CA ILE A 147 5.24 -7.48 -2.23
C ILE A 147 4.30 -8.57 -1.71
N PRO A 148 3.94 -9.56 -2.54
CA PRO A 148 3.19 -10.72 -2.10
C PRO A 148 3.85 -11.38 -0.88
N ARG A 149 3.04 -11.73 0.13
CA ARG A 149 3.56 -12.11 1.45
C ARG A 149 4.47 -13.35 1.43
N ASP A 150 4.20 -14.26 0.51
CA ASP A 150 4.97 -15.47 0.21
C ASP A 150 6.35 -15.19 -0.40
N GLN A 151 6.56 -13.98 -0.96
CA GLN A 151 7.84 -13.56 -1.53
C GLN A 151 8.71 -12.77 -0.54
N TRP A 152 8.25 -12.51 0.68
CA TRP A 152 8.98 -11.66 1.63
C TRP A 152 10.34 -12.23 2.06
N ASP A 153 10.42 -13.54 2.24
CA ASP A 153 11.69 -14.16 2.68
C ASP A 153 12.75 -14.14 1.57
N GLU A 154 12.31 -14.10 0.29
CA GLU A 154 13.19 -13.92 -0.85
C GLU A 154 13.52 -12.45 -1.12
N ARG A 155 12.50 -11.56 -1.13
CA ARG A 155 12.61 -10.17 -1.60
C ARG A 155 12.95 -9.17 -0.50
N LEU A 156 12.82 -9.56 0.77
CA LEU A 156 13.13 -8.76 1.96
C LEU A 156 13.98 -9.58 2.94
N SER A 157 14.93 -10.35 2.41
CA SER A 157 15.83 -11.21 3.21
C SER A 157 16.80 -10.38 4.05
N GLY A 158 17.22 -10.89 5.20
CA GLY A 158 18.23 -10.24 6.06
C GLY A 158 19.63 -10.23 5.45
N ASP A 159 19.93 -11.11 4.50
CA ASP A 159 21.21 -11.11 3.80
C ASP A 159 21.35 -9.97 2.77
N MET A 160 20.32 -9.14 2.61
CA MET A 160 20.29 -8.08 1.61
C MET A 160 21.00 -6.82 2.07
N THR A 161 21.40 -6.02 1.10
CA THR A 161 21.93 -4.67 1.33
C THR A 161 20.92 -3.60 0.90
N GLY A 162 20.83 -2.53 1.69
CA GLY A 162 19.91 -1.41 1.45
C GLY A 162 20.63 -0.07 1.47
N VAL A 163 20.14 0.88 0.69
CA VAL A 163 20.49 2.30 0.81
C VAL A 163 19.22 3.09 1.15
N ASP A 164 19.29 3.94 2.17
CA ASP A 164 18.24 4.90 2.52
C ASP A 164 18.72 6.31 2.20
N LEU A 165 18.07 6.98 1.24
CA LEU A 165 18.40 8.32 0.79
C LEU A 165 17.53 9.35 1.51
N GLY A 166 18.14 10.32 2.18
CA GLY A 166 17.43 11.22 3.09
C GLY A 166 17.02 10.50 4.36
N ALA A 167 17.94 9.71 4.91
CA ALA A 167 17.63 8.72 5.93
C ALA A 167 17.24 9.32 7.29
N ALA A 168 17.74 10.53 7.64
CA ALA A 168 17.61 11.03 9.00
C ALA A 168 16.15 11.31 9.39
N PRO A 169 15.69 10.94 10.61
CA PRO A 169 16.44 10.30 11.71
C PRO A 169 16.46 8.75 11.65
N GLY A 170 15.93 8.14 10.59
CA GLY A 170 16.04 6.71 10.31
C GLY A 170 14.72 5.95 10.27
N GLY A 171 13.60 6.60 9.94
CA GLY A 171 12.29 5.93 9.91
C GLY A 171 12.24 4.76 8.92
N TRP A 172 12.79 4.93 7.72
CA TRP A 172 12.83 3.90 6.68
C TRP A 172 14.00 2.94 6.89
N THR A 173 15.17 3.46 7.26
CA THR A 173 16.31 2.66 7.77
C THR A 173 15.88 1.65 8.82
N TYR A 174 15.02 2.02 9.77
CA TYR A 174 14.50 1.11 10.79
C TYR A 174 13.82 -0.14 10.20
N GLN A 175 13.02 -0.01 9.14
CA GLN A 175 12.35 -1.17 8.54
C GLN A 175 13.34 -2.09 7.83
N LEU A 176 14.34 -1.53 7.15
CA LEU A 176 15.42 -2.30 6.51
C LEU A 176 16.22 -3.08 7.58
N VAL A 177 16.64 -2.39 8.64
CA VAL A 177 17.37 -2.99 9.78
C VAL A 177 16.54 -4.06 10.49
N ARG A 178 15.23 -3.84 10.66
CA ARG A 178 14.31 -4.82 11.25
C ARG A 178 14.18 -6.10 10.42
N ARG A 179 14.46 -6.04 9.11
CA ARG A 179 14.57 -7.22 8.24
C ARG A 179 15.94 -7.90 8.32
N GLY A 180 16.91 -7.31 9.02
CA GLY A 180 18.29 -7.80 9.17
C GLY A 180 19.27 -7.24 8.14
N MET A 181 18.84 -6.33 7.27
CA MET A 181 19.66 -5.82 6.17
C MET A 181 20.82 -4.95 6.67
N LEU A 182 21.94 -5.00 5.95
CA LEU A 182 23.00 -4.00 6.08
C LEU A 182 22.60 -2.74 5.32
N VAL A 183 22.55 -1.60 6.01
CA VAL A 183 22.00 -0.35 5.47
C VAL A 183 23.08 0.73 5.40
N THR A 184 23.23 1.34 4.24
CA THR A 184 23.93 2.62 4.12
C THR A 184 22.90 3.75 4.17
N ALA A 185 22.88 4.48 5.28
CA ALA A 185 22.00 5.63 5.50
C ALA A 185 22.70 6.91 5.01
N ILE A 186 22.09 7.62 4.06
CA ILE A 186 22.64 8.84 3.44
C ILE A 186 21.84 10.05 3.91
N ASP A 187 22.44 10.87 4.76
CA ASP A 187 21.86 12.16 5.18
C ASP A 187 22.94 13.04 5.85
N ASN A 188 22.80 14.36 5.75
CA ASN A 188 23.62 15.28 6.53
C ASN A 188 23.14 15.39 7.99
N GLY A 189 21.88 15.07 8.25
CA GLY A 189 21.31 14.99 9.60
C GLY A 189 21.78 13.73 10.35
N PRO A 190 21.72 13.75 11.69
CA PRO A 190 22.12 12.61 12.50
C PRO A 190 21.10 11.48 12.42
N MET A 191 21.60 10.25 12.36
CA MET A 191 20.81 9.04 12.57
C MET A 191 20.53 8.82 14.05
N ALA A 192 19.41 8.19 14.39
CA ALA A 192 19.11 7.81 15.77
C ALA A 192 20.16 6.82 16.31
N GLU A 193 20.65 7.07 17.53
CA GLU A 193 21.66 6.23 18.19
C GLU A 193 21.22 4.76 18.29
N SER A 194 19.94 4.52 18.61
CA SER A 194 19.35 3.18 18.65
C SER A 194 19.48 2.38 17.35
N LEU A 195 19.57 3.05 16.19
CA LEU A 195 19.83 2.39 14.91
C LEU A 195 21.31 2.13 14.70
N MET A 196 22.18 3.06 15.12
CA MET A 196 23.62 2.91 15.02
C MET A 196 24.13 1.75 15.90
N ASP A 197 23.58 1.62 17.12
CA ASP A 197 23.91 0.57 18.09
C ASP A 197 23.64 -0.85 17.59
N THR A 198 22.81 -1.01 16.56
CA THR A 198 22.56 -2.31 15.94
C THR A 198 23.78 -2.88 15.21
N GLY A 199 24.74 -2.03 14.83
CA GLY A 199 25.88 -2.39 13.99
C GLY A 199 25.51 -2.68 12.52
N LEU A 200 24.24 -2.57 12.14
CA LEU A 200 23.75 -2.81 10.78
C LEU A 200 23.69 -1.54 9.91
N VAL A 201 23.97 -0.37 10.49
CA VAL A 201 23.85 0.93 9.81
C VAL A 201 25.22 1.58 9.64
N GLN A 202 25.57 1.89 8.40
CA GLN A 202 26.63 2.82 8.05
C GLN A 202 26.01 4.17 7.70
N HIS A 203 26.26 5.20 8.49
CA HIS A 203 25.81 6.56 8.18
C HIS A 203 26.88 7.32 7.39
N LEU A 204 26.49 7.90 6.25
CA LEU A 204 27.35 8.77 5.44
C LEU A 204 26.69 10.15 5.30
N MET A 205 27.46 11.18 5.64
CA MET A 205 27.08 12.58 5.44
C MET A 205 27.31 12.98 3.97
N ALA A 206 26.28 12.82 3.15
CA ALA A 206 26.32 13.16 1.73
C ALA A 206 24.91 13.57 1.22
N ASP A 207 24.86 14.17 0.03
CA ASP A 207 23.60 14.46 -0.66
C ASP A 207 23.07 13.18 -1.33
N GLY A 208 21.88 12.74 -0.91
CA GLY A 208 21.20 11.56 -1.44
C GLY A 208 20.95 11.61 -2.96
N PHE A 209 20.86 12.79 -3.58
CA PHE A 209 20.69 12.91 -5.03
C PHE A 209 21.98 12.72 -5.84
N THR A 210 23.14 12.84 -5.20
CA THR A 210 24.45 12.69 -5.87
C THR A 210 25.17 11.41 -5.45
N TYR A 211 24.78 10.81 -4.32
CA TYR A 211 25.33 9.56 -3.85
C TYR A 211 25.10 8.42 -4.84
N LYS A 212 26.16 7.64 -5.09
CA LYS A 212 26.11 6.37 -5.81
C LYS A 212 26.85 5.30 -4.99
N PRO A 213 26.27 4.11 -4.80
CA PRO A 213 26.95 3.04 -4.09
C PRO A 213 28.10 2.49 -4.96
N ARG A 214 29.16 2.00 -4.31
CA ARG A 214 30.31 1.40 -5.02
C ARG A 214 29.97 0.08 -5.72
N HIS A 215 29.02 -0.65 -5.16
CA HIS A 215 28.49 -1.91 -5.70
C HIS A 215 26.96 -1.84 -5.73
N PRO A 216 26.29 -2.51 -6.68
CA PRO A 216 24.84 -2.63 -6.67
C PRO A 216 24.33 -3.19 -5.34
N VAL A 217 23.23 -2.61 -4.85
CA VAL A 217 22.53 -3.06 -3.63
C VAL A 217 21.21 -3.75 -4.00
N ASP A 218 20.59 -4.42 -3.04
CA ASP A 218 19.29 -5.05 -3.28
C ASP A 218 18.16 -4.02 -3.25
N TRP A 219 18.20 -3.11 -2.26
CA TRP A 219 17.18 -2.10 -2.02
C TRP A 219 17.71 -0.67 -2.05
N MET A 220 16.97 0.23 -2.68
CA MET A 220 17.08 1.67 -2.44
C MET A 220 15.74 2.20 -1.96
N VAL A 221 15.73 3.00 -0.90
CA VAL A 221 14.51 3.65 -0.41
C VAL A 221 14.76 5.15 -0.28
N CYS A 222 13.76 5.98 -0.58
CA CYS A 222 13.86 7.44 -0.53
C CYS A 222 12.52 8.12 -0.19
N ASP A 223 12.46 8.83 0.94
CA ASP A 223 11.34 9.74 1.32
C ASP A 223 11.80 11.21 1.36
N ILE A 224 12.79 11.59 0.53
CA ILE A 224 13.22 12.99 0.43
C ILE A 224 12.06 13.86 -0.05
N VAL A 225 11.79 14.93 0.70
CA VAL A 225 10.84 15.97 0.32
C VAL A 225 11.45 16.85 -0.76
N GLU A 226 11.19 16.50 -2.01
CA GLU A 226 11.63 17.27 -3.18
C GLU A 226 10.59 17.27 -4.30
N LYS A 227 10.84 18.07 -5.34
CA LYS A 227 10.05 18.08 -6.58
C LYS A 227 9.94 16.64 -7.11
N PRO A 228 8.74 16.16 -7.42
CA PRO A 228 8.53 14.75 -7.77
C PRO A 228 9.28 14.35 -9.06
N ALA A 229 9.50 15.29 -9.98
CA ALA A 229 10.33 15.08 -11.16
C ALA A 229 11.82 14.75 -10.84
N ARG A 230 12.36 15.26 -9.72
CA ARG A 230 13.73 14.97 -9.27
C ARG A 230 13.81 13.56 -8.70
N ASN A 231 12.82 13.15 -7.91
CA ASN A 231 12.70 11.77 -7.40
C ASN A 231 12.46 10.76 -8.53
N ALA A 232 11.70 11.12 -9.57
CA ALA A 232 11.53 10.32 -10.78
C ALA A 232 12.86 10.10 -11.52
N ALA A 233 13.64 11.17 -11.74
CA ALA A 233 14.96 11.07 -12.37
C ALA A 233 15.96 10.25 -11.54
N LEU A 234 15.85 10.33 -10.21
CA LEU A 234 16.63 9.49 -9.28
C LEU A 234 16.31 8.00 -9.50
N LEU A 235 15.03 7.63 -9.56
CA LEU A 235 14.59 6.26 -9.85
C LEU A 235 15.11 5.75 -11.20
N GLU A 236 14.98 6.56 -12.25
CA GLU A 236 15.49 6.24 -13.60
C GLU A 236 17.01 5.98 -13.57
N THR A 237 17.77 6.77 -12.81
CA THR A 237 19.21 6.60 -12.65
C THR A 237 19.53 5.32 -11.87
N TRP A 238 18.93 5.12 -10.70
CA TRP A 238 19.25 4.01 -9.81
C TRP A 238 18.93 2.64 -10.42
N LEU A 239 17.73 2.45 -10.98
CA LEU A 239 17.40 1.19 -11.62
C LEU A 239 18.01 1.08 -13.03
N GLY A 240 18.05 2.18 -13.78
CA GLY A 240 18.54 2.21 -15.15
C GLY A 240 20.03 1.93 -15.26
N GLU A 241 20.84 2.39 -14.30
CA GLU A 241 22.26 2.06 -14.19
C GLU A 241 22.53 0.77 -13.39
N GLY A 242 21.49 0.17 -12.79
CA GLY A 242 21.62 -1.07 -12.01
C GLY A 242 22.29 -0.89 -10.66
N LEU A 243 22.13 0.28 -10.04
CA LEU A 243 22.62 0.58 -8.70
C LEU A 243 21.79 -0.14 -7.62
N CYS A 244 20.51 -0.45 -7.89
CA CYS A 244 19.71 -1.33 -7.05
C CYS A 244 18.84 -2.30 -7.85
N ARG A 245 18.30 -3.34 -7.18
CA ARG A 245 17.33 -4.29 -7.77
C ARG A 245 15.89 -3.83 -7.59
N GLU A 246 15.57 -3.36 -6.38
CA GLU A 246 14.25 -2.85 -6.03
C GLU A 246 14.35 -1.47 -5.38
N ALA A 247 13.31 -0.66 -5.59
CA ALA A 247 13.22 0.66 -5.01
C ALA A 247 11.83 0.98 -4.48
N VAL A 248 11.77 1.74 -3.38
CA VAL A 248 10.55 2.40 -2.90
C VAL A 248 10.82 3.90 -2.76
N VAL A 249 9.98 4.73 -3.35
CA VAL A 249 10.14 6.20 -3.32
C VAL A 249 8.80 6.89 -3.16
N ASN A 250 8.75 7.94 -2.33
CA ASN A 250 7.59 8.84 -2.29
C ASN A 250 7.70 9.95 -3.35
N LEU A 251 6.61 10.16 -4.10
CA LEU A 251 6.44 11.30 -5.01
C LEU A 251 5.43 12.27 -4.39
N LYS A 252 5.86 13.51 -4.14
CA LYS A 252 5.00 14.55 -3.55
C LYS A 252 3.97 15.04 -4.58
N LEU A 253 2.74 15.23 -4.13
CA LEU A 253 1.64 15.66 -5.00
C LEU A 253 1.61 17.19 -5.13
N PRO A 254 1.33 17.73 -6.33
CA PRO A 254 1.07 19.15 -6.49
C PRO A 254 -0.29 19.55 -5.88
N MET A 255 -0.49 20.85 -5.67
CA MET A 255 -1.76 21.37 -5.15
C MET A 255 -2.95 21.12 -6.08
N LYS A 256 -2.73 21.09 -7.40
CA LYS A 256 -3.75 20.92 -8.44
C LYS A 256 -3.32 19.82 -9.42
N GLN A 257 -4.30 19.23 -10.11
CA GLN A 257 -4.07 18.23 -11.15
C GLN A 257 -3.23 17.02 -10.67
N ARG A 258 -3.42 16.60 -9.40
CA ARG A 258 -2.66 15.53 -8.73
C ARG A 258 -2.54 14.26 -9.56
N TYR A 259 -3.68 13.74 -10.03
CA TYR A 259 -3.69 12.52 -10.84
C TYR A 259 -2.94 12.69 -12.17
N ALA A 260 -3.18 13.78 -12.89
CA ALA A 260 -2.53 14.03 -14.18
C ALA A 260 -1.01 14.15 -14.03
N GLU A 261 -0.52 14.82 -12.99
CA GLU A 261 0.93 14.93 -12.77
C GLU A 261 1.57 13.59 -12.38
N VAL A 262 0.93 12.81 -11.50
CA VAL A 262 1.45 11.47 -11.16
C VAL A 262 1.48 10.58 -12.41
N ARG A 263 0.44 10.59 -13.23
CA ARG A 263 0.42 9.83 -14.50
C ARG A 263 1.56 10.26 -15.41
N ARG A 264 1.73 11.56 -15.64
CA ARG A 264 2.82 12.10 -16.46
C ARG A 264 4.20 11.67 -15.96
N LEU A 265 4.41 11.62 -14.65
CA LEU A 265 5.67 11.16 -14.06
C LEU A 265 5.87 9.66 -14.25
N LEU A 266 4.84 8.84 -14.05
CA LEU A 266 4.91 7.38 -14.27
C LEU A 266 5.17 7.05 -15.75
N ASP A 267 4.49 7.73 -16.67
CA ASP A 267 4.66 7.55 -18.11
C ASP A 267 6.11 7.91 -18.51
N ARG A 268 6.64 9.03 -18.00
CA ARG A 268 8.04 9.42 -18.22
C ARG A 268 9.03 8.39 -17.67
N ILE A 269 8.80 7.88 -16.46
CA ILE A 269 9.67 6.86 -15.85
C ILE A 269 9.68 5.60 -16.72
N GLU A 270 8.50 5.15 -17.16
CA GLU A 270 8.34 3.98 -18.02
C GLU A 270 9.06 4.17 -19.37
N GLU A 271 8.84 5.31 -20.04
CA GLU A 271 9.54 5.68 -21.29
C GLU A 271 11.06 5.70 -21.09
N GLY A 272 11.54 6.25 -19.97
CA GLY A 272 12.96 6.32 -19.63
C GLY A 272 13.61 4.93 -19.49
N PHE A 273 12.90 3.97 -18.90
CA PHE A 273 13.39 2.59 -18.83
C PHE A 273 13.31 1.85 -20.17
N GLN A 274 12.23 2.05 -20.93
CA GLN A 274 12.07 1.48 -22.27
C GLN A 274 13.20 1.95 -23.21
N ALA A 275 13.54 3.24 -23.20
CA ALA A 275 14.64 3.80 -23.99
C ALA A 275 16.00 3.20 -23.63
N ARG A 276 16.18 2.74 -22.38
CA ARG A 276 17.40 2.06 -21.90
C ARG A 276 17.39 0.54 -22.11
N GLY A 277 16.28 -0.03 -22.62
CA GLY A 277 16.10 -1.48 -22.74
C GLY A 277 16.00 -2.21 -21.40
N VAL A 278 15.68 -1.50 -20.30
CA VAL A 278 15.58 -2.07 -18.96
C VAL A 278 14.13 -2.46 -18.68
N ARG A 279 13.89 -3.71 -18.29
CA ARG A 279 12.54 -4.16 -17.91
C ARG A 279 12.30 -3.89 -16.43
N VAL A 280 11.27 -3.11 -16.13
CA VAL A 280 10.85 -2.82 -14.76
C VAL A 280 9.37 -3.13 -14.54
N SER A 281 9.04 -3.59 -13.34
CA SER A 281 7.67 -3.57 -12.80
C SER A 281 7.50 -2.29 -12.00
N ILE A 282 6.39 -1.58 -12.20
CA ILE A 282 6.08 -0.33 -11.49
C ILE A 282 4.73 -0.47 -10.78
N GLY A 283 4.71 -0.25 -9.48
CA GLY A 283 3.51 -0.08 -8.66
C GLY A 283 3.45 1.35 -8.11
N CYS A 284 2.26 1.93 -8.04
CA CYS A 284 2.06 3.27 -7.48
C CYS A 284 0.72 3.35 -6.74
N LYS A 285 0.75 3.79 -5.49
CA LYS A 285 -0.43 3.87 -4.62
C LYS A 285 -0.33 5.06 -3.67
N GLN A 286 -1.43 5.75 -3.44
CA GLN A 286 -1.57 6.60 -2.26
C GLN A 286 -1.90 5.69 -1.07
N LEU A 287 -0.87 5.36 -0.29
CA LEU A 287 -0.99 4.49 0.87
C LEU A 287 -1.80 5.17 2.00
N TYR A 288 -2.20 4.41 3.03
CA TYR A 288 -2.88 4.96 4.20
C TYR A 288 -2.03 6.01 4.92
N HIS A 289 -0.74 5.72 5.09
CA HIS A 289 0.20 6.62 5.75
C HIS A 289 0.73 7.74 4.83
N ASP A 290 0.32 7.76 3.56
CA ASP A 290 0.58 8.86 2.65
C ASP A 290 -0.45 9.98 2.84
N ARG A 291 0.02 11.23 2.83
CA ARG A 291 -0.85 12.42 2.81
C ARG A 291 -0.87 13.03 1.41
N GLU A 292 -0.11 14.09 1.20
CA GLU A 292 0.01 14.79 -0.07
C GLU A 292 1.15 14.20 -0.91
N GLU A 293 1.13 12.89 -1.05
CA GLU A 293 2.15 12.09 -1.72
C GLU A 293 1.56 10.75 -2.18
N VAL A 294 2.28 10.08 -3.08
CA VAL A 294 2.06 8.67 -3.43
C VAL A 294 3.36 7.91 -3.22
N THR A 295 3.25 6.62 -2.93
CA THR A 295 4.40 5.72 -2.83
C THR A 295 4.51 4.89 -4.11
N CYS A 296 5.70 4.88 -4.70
CA CYS A 296 6.03 4.05 -5.86
C CYS A 296 6.96 2.91 -5.44
N HIS A 297 6.65 1.70 -5.89
CA HIS A 297 7.54 0.54 -5.84
C HIS A 297 7.99 0.19 -7.25
N LEU A 298 9.30 0.00 -7.42
CA LEU A 298 9.85 -0.41 -8.70
C LEU A 298 10.75 -1.63 -8.49
N ARG A 299 10.63 -2.60 -9.39
CA ARG A 299 11.49 -3.79 -9.41
C ARG A 299 12.06 -4.01 -10.79
N ARG A 300 13.38 -4.11 -10.87
CA ARG A 300 14.08 -4.45 -12.10
C ARG A 300 13.96 -5.96 -12.39
N LEU A 301 13.56 -6.33 -13.61
CA LEU A 301 13.18 -7.69 -14.02
C LEU A 301 14.20 -8.37 -14.96
N ASP A 302 15.12 -7.60 -15.51
CA ASP A 302 16.17 -8.04 -16.43
C ASP A 302 17.48 -8.43 -15.72
N VAL A 303 17.57 -8.26 -14.41
CA VAL A 303 18.72 -8.75 -13.63
C VAL A 303 18.53 -10.24 -13.34
N ALA A 304 19.42 -11.08 -13.87
CA ALA A 304 19.51 -12.47 -13.42
C ALA A 304 19.73 -12.51 -11.90
N LYS A 305 19.20 -13.56 -11.24
CA LYS A 305 19.64 -13.91 -9.88
C LYS A 305 21.17 -13.94 -9.93
N ALA A 306 21.86 -13.11 -9.15
CA ALA A 306 23.29 -13.31 -8.99
C ALA A 306 23.43 -14.73 -8.42
N ALA A 307 24.05 -15.63 -9.20
CA ALA A 307 24.42 -16.93 -8.69
C ALA A 307 25.38 -16.67 -7.52
N ARG A 308 24.90 -16.87 -6.29
CA ARG A 308 25.74 -16.80 -5.10
C ARG A 308 26.82 -17.88 -5.26
N LYS A 309 28.09 -17.45 -5.32
CA LYS A 309 29.24 -18.33 -5.08
C LYS A 309 29.30 -18.67 -3.60
#